data_AF-A0A7W8CVY1-F1
#
_entry.id   AF-A0A7W8CVY1-F1
#
_cell.length_a   1.000
_cell.length_b   1.000
_cell.length_c   1.000
_cell.angle_alpha   90.00
_cell.angle_beta   90.00
_cell.angle_gamma   90.00
#
_symmetry.space_group_name_H-M   'P 1'
#
loop_
_entity.id
_entity.type
_entity.pdbx_description
1 polymer ?
#
loop_
_entity_poly.entity_id
_entity_poly.type
_entity_poly.pdbx_seq_one_letter_code
_entity_poly.pdbx_strand_id
1 'polypeptide(L)' 'MELRVLEYFLAAAREQNITAAAESLHLTQPILSIQLKELEKNWGKSC' A
#
# COMPACT_ATOMS: atom_id res chain seq x y z
N MET A 1 -3.80 -9.96 8.32
CA MET A 1 -2.80 -9.36 7.40
C MET A 1 -2.82 -10.18 6.12
N GLU A 2 -3.12 -9.55 4.98
CA GLU A 2 -3.13 -10.20 3.67
C GLU A 2 -1.82 -9.88 2.93
N LEU A 3 -1.20 -10.87 2.28
CA LEU A 3 0.09 -10.71 1.58
C LEU A 3 0.06 -9.61 0.52
N ARG A 4 -1.09 -9.43 -0.14
CA ARG A 4 -1.32 -8.41 -1.17
C ARG A 4 -1.03 -6.99 -0.67
N VAL A 5 -1.32 -6.71 0.59
CA VAL A 5 -1.09 -5.37 1.18
C VAL A 5 0.41 -5.12 1.40
N LEU A 6 1.20 -6.17 1.61
CA LEU A 6 2.66 -6.04 1.69
C LEU A 6 3.29 -5.82 0.30
N GLU A 7 2.72 -6.40 -0.76
CA GLU A 7 3.13 -6.13 -2.14
C GLU A 7 2.87 -4.66 -2.51
N TYR A 8 1.73 -4.12 -2.08
CA TYR A 8 1.38 -2.70 -2.25
C TYR A 8 2.36 -1.78 -1.52
N PHE A 9 2.71 -2.15 -0.29
CA PHE A 9 3.72 -1.42 0.49
C PHE A 9 5.09 -1.47 -0.18
N LEU A 10 5.51 -2.63 -0.68
CA LEU A 10 6.77 -2.80 -1.39
C LEU A 10 6.81 -1.98 -2.69
N ALA A 11 5.72 -1.94 -3.46
CA ALA A 11 5.62 -1.13 -4.66
C ALA A 11 5.71 0.37 -4.33
N ALA A 12 4.99 0.85 -3.31
CA ALA A 12 5.06 2.23 -2.84
C ALA A 12 6.47 2.62 -2.36
N ALA A 13 7.17 1.71 -1.67
CA ALA A 13 8.54 1.93 -1.21
C ALA A 13 9.55 1.96 -2.37
N ARG A 14 9.35 1.16 -3.43
CA ARG A 14 10.21 1.13 -4.62
C ARG A 14 10.05 2.37 -5.49
N GLU A 15 8.81 2.75 -5.77
CA GLU A 15 8.50 3.89 -6.64
C GLU A 15 8.68 5.24 -5.95
N GLN A 16 8.70 5.26 -4.61
CA GLN A 16 8.73 6.48 -3.78
C GLN A 16 7.60 7.49 -4.11
N ASN A 17 6.57 7.03 -4.82
CA ASN A 17 5.44 7.80 -5.30
C ASN A 17 4.21 6.88 -5.41
N ILE A 18 3.13 7.25 -4.72
CA ILE A 18 1.91 6.44 -4.65
C ILE A 18 1.20 6.35 -6.01
N THR A 19 1.26 7.40 -6.83
CA THR A 19 0.65 7.39 -8.16
C THR A 19 1.39 6.43 -9.09
N ALA A 20 2.73 6.48 -9.11
CA ALA A 20 3.55 5.57 -9.90
C ALA A 20 3.41 4.11 -9.43
N ALA A 21 3.34 3.89 -8.11
CA ALA A 21 3.08 2.56 -7.57
C ALA A 21 1.71 2.00 -7.98
N ALA A 22 0.66 2.83 -7.99
CA ALA A 22 -0.67 2.42 -8.44
C ALA A 22 -0.67 2.05 -9.93
N GLU A 23 0.00 2.84 -10.77
CA GLU A 23 0.18 2.54 -12.19
C GLU A 23 0.92 1.23 -12.43
N SER A 24 2.01 0.99 -11.68
CA SER A 24 2.82 -0.25 -11.77
C SER A 24 2.04 -1.51 -11.39
N LEU A 25 1.03 -1.36 -10.52
CA LEU A 25 0.16 -2.43 -10.04
C LEU A 25 -1.15 -2.53 -10.82
N HIS A 26 -1.36 -1.69 -11.85
CA HIS A 26 -2.62 -1.56 -12.57
C HIS A 26 -3.83 -1.30 -11.66
N LEU A 27 -3.62 -0.52 -10.61
CA LEU A 27 -4.63 -0.10 -9.64
C LEU A 27 -4.92 1.39 -9.79
N THR A 28 -6.05 1.81 -9.24
CA THR A 28 -6.29 3.23 -9.04
C THR A 28 -5.59 3.70 -7.77
N GLN A 29 -5.03 4.90 -7.80
CA GLN A 29 -4.36 5.53 -6.66
C GLN A 29 -5.20 5.53 -5.36
N PRO A 30 -6.53 5.80 -5.40
CA PRO A 30 -7.34 5.78 -4.18
C PRO A 30 -7.41 4.40 -3.51
N ILE A 31 -7.50 3.32 -4.30
CA ILE A 31 -7.54 1.95 -3.75
C ILE A 31 -6.22 1.65 -3.04
N LEU A 32 -5.09 1.95 -3.68
CA LEU A 32 -3.76 1.74 -3.10
C LEU A 32 -3.59 2.51 -1.78
N SER A 33 -4.02 3.77 -1.74
CA SER A 33 -3.92 4.61 -0.55
C SER A 33 -4.76 4.11 0.63
N ILE A 34 -5.98 3.62 0.38
CA ILE A 34 -6.83 3.03 1.43
C ILE A 34 -6.17 1.79 2.02
N GLN A 35 -5.66 0.90 1.18
CA GLN A 35 -5.04 -0.36 1.61
C GLN A 35 -3.78 -0.13 2.47
N LEU A 36 -2.95 0.85 2.10
CA LEU A 36 -1.77 1.21 2.89
C LEU A 36 -2.17 1.83 4.24
N LYS A 37 -3.19 2.70 4.26
CA LYS A 37 -3.69 3.28 5.51
C LYS A 37 -4.28 2.22 6.46
N GLU A 38 -4.95 1.22 5.90
CA GLU A 38 -5.41 0.06 6.68
C GLU A 38 -4.24 -0.77 7.21
N LEU A 39 -3.16 -0.95 6.44
CA LEU A 39 -1.94 -1.60 6.90
C LEU A 39 -1.34 -0.86 8.10
N GLU A 40 -1.15 0.45 7.99
CA GLU A 40 -0.61 1.30 9.06
C GLU A 40 -1.45 1.22 10.33
N LYS A 41 -2.78 1.26 10.20
CA LYS A 41 -3.71 1.14 11.33
C LYS A 41 -3.65 -0.23 12.00
N ASN A 42 -3.41 -1.29 11.24
CA ASN A 42 -3.28 -2.65 11.77
C ASN A 42 -1.92 -2.87 12.45
N TRP A 43 -0.85 -2.27 11.94
CA TRP A 43 0.50 -2.39 12.52
C TRP A 43 0.69 -1.48 13.73
N GLY A 44 0.05 -0.30 13.76
CA GLY A 44 0.07 0.62 14.90
C GLY A 44 -0.74 0.16 16.12
N LYS A 45 -1.34 -1.04 16.09
CA LYS A 45 -2.16 -1.61 17.18
C LYS A 45 -1.49 -2.76 17.92
N SER A 46 -0.23 -3.07 17.65
CA SER A 46 0.54 -4.04 18.44
C SER A 46 1.13 -3.36 19.68
N CYS A 47 0.27 -2.98 20.63
CA CYS A 47 0.60 -2.61 22.01
C CYS A 47 -0.32 -3.35 22.96
#